data_AF-A0A0V7Z8W7-F1
#
_entry.id   AF-A0A0V7Z8W7-F1
#
_cell.length_a   1.000
_cell.length_b   1.000
_cell.length_c   1.000
_cell.angle_alpha   90.00
_cell.angle_beta   90.00
_cell.angle_gamma   90.00
#
_symmetry.space_group_name_H-M   'P 1'
#
loop_
_entity.id
_entity.type
_entity.pdbx_description
1 polymer ?
#
loop_
_entity_poly.entity_id
_entity_poly.type
_entity_poly.pdbx_seq_one_letter_code
_entity_poly.pdbx_strand_id
1 'polypeptide(L)'
;MALASTAASALQDAGFVGTWDTDVLAGRSVLDAGAATLLSGDSSFAGKPLPLDVALGRIHPEDRGWVFDRIRTVRRTGGLVSMEFRVLSEAGHVRWILNRGRLAPDSVGALRGRGAYIDVTDLYAGASPAANGDDAAQGKHLEAAADQCIRVHSALERYGNANLQLISSMLLLGIGRALAGRDP
;
A
#
# COMPACT_ATOMS: atom_id res chain seq x y z
N MET A 1 -26.55 -15.96 8.87
CA MET A 1 -26.26 -15.70 7.43
C MET A 1 -26.25 -14.20 7.06
N ALA A 2 -27.10 -13.34 7.62
CA ALA A 2 -27.17 -11.91 7.26
C ALA A 2 -25.91 -11.07 7.62
N LEU A 3 -25.27 -11.34 8.76
CA LEU A 3 -24.06 -10.60 9.21
C LEU A 3 -22.82 -10.86 8.34
N ALA A 4 -22.68 -12.06 7.78
CA ALA A 4 -21.58 -12.39 6.87
C ALA A 4 -21.71 -11.67 5.52
N SER A 5 -22.95 -11.46 5.05
CA SER A 5 -23.24 -10.73 3.81
C SER A 5 -22.98 -9.22 3.94
N THR A 6 -23.35 -8.63 5.08
CA THR A 6 -23.11 -7.20 5.34
C THR A 6 -21.63 -6.87 5.52
N ALA A 7 -20.86 -7.72 6.21
CA ALA A 7 -19.42 -7.53 6.34
C ALA A 7 -18.69 -7.65 4.99
N ALA A 8 -19.11 -8.57 4.12
CA ALA A 8 -18.54 -8.72 2.77
C ALA A 8 -18.80 -7.47 1.90
N SER A 9 -20.03 -6.95 1.91
CA SER A 9 -20.38 -5.72 1.20
C SER A 9 -19.58 -4.53 1.72
N ALA A 10 -19.50 -4.36 3.04
CA ALA A 10 -18.74 -3.26 3.65
C ALA A 10 -17.25 -3.32 3.31
N LEU A 11 -16.66 -4.52 3.20
CA LEU A 11 -15.28 -4.69 2.76
C LEU A 11 -15.10 -4.30 1.29
N GLN A 12 -16.03 -4.68 0.41
CA GLN A 12 -16.01 -4.29 -1.00
C GLN A 12 -16.12 -2.78 -1.16
N ASP A 13 -17.05 -2.13 -0.46
CA ASP A 13 -17.22 -0.67 -0.47
C ASP A 13 -15.99 0.05 0.08
N ALA A 14 -15.26 -0.57 1.03
CA ALA A 14 -13.98 -0.07 1.54
C ALA A 14 -12.79 -0.34 0.60
N GLY A 15 -13.02 -0.89 -0.59
CA GLY A 15 -11.98 -1.20 -1.57
C GLY A 15 -11.13 -2.43 -1.23
N PHE A 16 -11.56 -3.29 -0.30
CA PHE A 16 -10.79 -4.49 0.05
C PHE A 16 -10.60 -5.41 -1.15
N VAL A 17 -9.35 -5.67 -1.51
CA VAL A 17 -8.99 -6.55 -2.64
C VAL A 17 -8.78 -7.97 -2.14
N GLY A 18 -8.00 -8.13 -1.07
CA GLY A 18 -7.59 -9.44 -0.60
C GLY A 18 -6.41 -9.37 0.36
N THR A 19 -5.93 -10.54 0.76
CA THR A 19 -4.92 -10.74 1.78
C THR A 19 -3.67 -11.41 1.25
N TRP A 20 -2.60 -11.28 2.03
CA TRP A 20 -1.36 -12.02 1.86
C TRP A 20 -0.85 -12.53 3.20
N ASP A 21 -0.17 -13.68 3.15
CA ASP A 21 0.71 -14.21 4.20
C ASP A 21 2.10 -14.43 3.59
N THR A 22 3.16 -14.21 4.35
CA THR A 22 4.52 -14.46 3.88
C THR A 22 5.36 -15.17 4.94
N ASP A 23 6.08 -16.18 4.46
CA ASP A 23 7.19 -16.80 5.16
C ASP A 23 8.48 -16.21 4.58
N VAL A 24 9.14 -15.37 5.37
CA VAL A 24 10.32 -14.62 4.89
C VAL A 24 11.49 -15.56 4.68
N LEU A 25 11.64 -16.58 5.52
CA LEU A 25 12.73 -17.55 5.44
C LEU A 25 12.60 -18.42 4.19
N ALA A 26 11.39 -18.91 3.92
CA ALA A 26 11.11 -19.67 2.69
C ALA A 26 11.11 -18.79 1.43
N GLY A 27 11.05 -17.47 1.59
CA GLY A 27 10.95 -16.51 0.49
C GLY A 27 9.62 -16.57 -0.25
N ARG A 28 8.58 -17.15 0.36
CA ARG A 28 7.28 -17.40 -0.29
C ARG A 28 6.19 -16.50 0.28
N SER A 29 5.23 -16.14 -0.57
CA SER A 29 4.02 -15.44 -0.18
C SER A 29 2.80 -16.20 -0.69
N VAL A 30 1.76 -16.28 0.11
CA VAL A 30 0.47 -16.86 -0.25
C VAL A 30 -0.52 -15.72 -0.37
N LEU A 31 -1.25 -15.67 -1.49
CA LEU A 31 -2.32 -14.71 -1.74
C LEU A 31 -3.68 -15.41 -1.63
N ASP A 32 -4.71 -14.70 -1.19
CA ASP A 32 -6.08 -15.17 -1.39
C ASP A 32 -6.55 -14.94 -2.85
N ALA A 33 -7.79 -15.32 -3.15
CA ALA A 33 -8.33 -15.26 -4.51
C ALA A 33 -8.35 -13.85 -5.09
N GLY A 34 -8.75 -12.85 -4.31
CA GLY A 34 -8.83 -11.47 -4.79
C GLY A 34 -7.45 -10.86 -5.01
N ALA A 35 -6.53 -11.09 -4.07
CA ALA A 35 -5.15 -10.65 -4.20
C ALA A 35 -4.42 -11.36 -5.36
N ALA A 36 -4.60 -12.68 -5.56
CA ALA A 36 -3.99 -13.40 -6.68
C ALA A 36 -4.50 -12.91 -8.04
N THR A 37 -5.80 -12.63 -8.13
CA THR A 37 -6.39 -12.09 -9.37
C THR A 37 -5.78 -10.74 -9.72
N LEU A 38 -5.61 -9.84 -8.75
CA LEU A 38 -5.15 -8.48 -9.03
C LEU A 38 -3.62 -8.35 -9.10
N LEU A 39 -2.89 -8.94 -8.16
CA LEU A 39 -1.45 -8.71 -7.98
C LEU A 39 -0.59 -9.64 -8.84
N SER A 40 -0.96 -10.91 -8.97
CA SER A 40 -0.28 -11.84 -9.89
C SER A 40 -0.95 -11.90 -11.26
N GLY A 41 -2.21 -11.48 -11.37
CA GLY A 41 -2.96 -11.54 -12.62
C GLY A 41 -3.51 -12.93 -12.96
N ASP A 42 -3.52 -13.84 -11.99
CA ASP A 42 -3.96 -15.23 -12.15
C ASP A 42 -4.54 -15.73 -10.82
N SER A 43 -5.85 -15.96 -10.80
CA SER A 43 -6.58 -16.44 -9.62
C SER A 43 -6.22 -17.89 -9.26
N SER A 44 -5.66 -18.66 -10.18
CA SER A 44 -5.23 -20.04 -9.94
C SER A 44 -4.07 -20.13 -8.94
N PHE A 45 -3.39 -19.01 -8.68
CA PHE A 45 -2.34 -18.93 -7.66
C PHE A 45 -2.86 -18.74 -6.23
N ALA A 46 -4.17 -18.55 -6.04
CA ALA A 46 -4.77 -18.44 -4.72
C ALA A 46 -4.41 -19.63 -3.82
N GLY A 47 -3.99 -19.36 -2.59
CA GLY A 47 -3.60 -20.37 -1.60
C GLY A 47 -2.28 -21.07 -1.88
N LYS A 48 -1.57 -20.74 -2.97
CA LYS A 48 -0.28 -21.37 -3.33
C LYS A 48 0.89 -20.51 -2.85
N PRO A 49 2.00 -21.12 -2.38
CA PRO A 49 3.22 -20.39 -2.04
C PRO A 49 3.96 -19.92 -3.28
N LEU A 50 3.99 -18.61 -3.50
CA LEU A 50 4.59 -17.98 -4.68
C LEU A 50 5.91 -17.30 -4.34
N PRO A 51 6.89 -17.31 -5.27
CA PRO A 51 7.95 -16.31 -5.28
C PRO A 51 7.39 -14.88 -5.28
N LEU A 52 8.10 -13.92 -4.71
CA LEU A 52 7.63 -12.54 -4.57
C LEU A 52 7.40 -11.84 -5.92
N ASP A 53 8.26 -12.11 -6.90
CA ASP A 53 8.17 -11.61 -8.27
C ASP A 53 6.95 -12.13 -9.02
N VAL A 54 6.54 -13.38 -8.77
CA VAL A 54 5.30 -13.96 -9.29
C VAL A 54 4.08 -13.37 -8.58
N ALA A 55 4.12 -13.30 -7.24
CA ALA A 55 3.02 -12.77 -6.44
C ALA A 55 2.69 -11.30 -6.75
N LEU A 56 3.68 -10.53 -7.19
CA LEU A 56 3.58 -9.10 -7.49
C LEU A 56 3.84 -8.79 -8.97
N GLY A 57 3.51 -9.74 -9.86
CA GLY A 57 3.80 -9.64 -11.30
C GLY A 57 3.11 -8.47 -12.01
N ARG A 58 2.01 -7.94 -11.47
CA ARG A 58 1.24 -6.83 -12.04
C ARG A 58 1.62 -5.44 -11.53
N ILE A 59 2.66 -5.31 -10.69
CA ILE A 59 3.15 -3.98 -10.28
C ILE A 59 3.55 -3.17 -11.52
N HIS A 60 3.16 -1.89 -11.55
CA HIS A 60 3.53 -0.97 -12.61
C HIS A 60 5.06 -0.93 -12.78
N PRO A 61 5.61 -0.95 -14.00
CA PRO A 61 7.06 -1.04 -14.22
C PRO A 61 7.88 0.01 -13.47
N GLU A 62 7.39 1.26 -13.43
CA GLU A 62 8.04 2.36 -12.70
C GLU A 62 8.06 2.16 -11.18
N ASP A 63 7.09 1.44 -10.62
CA ASP A 63 6.99 1.24 -9.17
C ASP A 63 7.77 0.02 -8.69
N ARG A 64 8.09 -0.89 -9.61
CA ARG A 64 8.69 -2.19 -9.29
C ARG A 64 10.01 -2.07 -8.52
N GLY A 65 10.87 -1.10 -8.85
CA GLY A 65 12.14 -0.92 -8.15
C GLY A 65 11.95 -0.60 -6.66
N TRP A 66 11.27 0.52 -6.39
CA TRP A 66 11.10 1.02 -5.03
C TRP A 66 10.21 0.10 -4.16
N VAL A 67 9.20 -0.55 -4.74
CA VAL A 67 8.35 -1.50 -4.00
C VAL A 67 9.17 -2.69 -3.51
N PHE A 68 9.99 -3.28 -4.38
CA PHE A 68 10.83 -4.42 -3.99
C PHE A 68 11.89 -4.02 -2.98
N ASP A 69 12.47 -2.82 -3.06
CA ASP A 69 13.37 -2.29 -2.03
C ASP A 69 12.69 -2.14 -0.67
N ARG A 70 11.45 -1.63 -0.65
CA ARG A 70 10.67 -1.49 0.57
C ARG A 70 10.36 -2.86 1.18
N ILE A 71 9.94 -3.84 0.37
CA ILE A 71 9.67 -5.20 0.83
C ILE A 71 10.96 -5.85 1.37
N ARG A 72 12.09 -5.73 0.67
CA ARG A 72 13.39 -6.22 1.14
C ARG A 72 13.75 -5.63 2.51
N THR A 73 13.54 -4.33 2.68
CA THR A 73 13.79 -3.65 3.95
C THR A 73 12.94 -4.24 5.07
N VAL A 74 11.62 -4.34 4.89
CA VAL A 74 10.73 -4.87 5.95
C VAL A 74 10.95 -6.36 6.19
N ARG A 75 11.33 -7.14 5.18
CA ARG A 75 11.74 -8.55 5.33
C ARG A 75 13.04 -8.71 6.13
N ARG A 76 13.91 -7.69 6.17
CA ARG A 76 15.12 -7.69 6.99
C ARG A 76 14.87 -7.19 8.42
N THR A 77 14.06 -6.15 8.57
CA THR A 77 13.88 -5.46 9.86
C THR A 77 12.67 -5.94 10.66
N GLY A 78 11.71 -6.61 10.01
CA GLY A 78 10.35 -6.74 10.53
C GLY A 78 9.63 -5.39 10.61
N GLY A 79 8.44 -5.40 11.21
CA GLY A 79 7.66 -4.20 11.48
C GLY A 79 6.47 -4.01 10.54
N LEU A 80 5.99 -2.77 10.47
CA LEU A 80 4.78 -2.42 9.72
C LEU A 80 5.05 -2.40 8.21
N VAL A 81 4.15 -3.00 7.45
CA VAL A 81 4.06 -2.82 5.99
C VAL A 81 2.99 -1.78 5.74
N SER A 82 3.38 -0.70 5.08
CA SER A 82 2.45 0.28 4.53
C SER A 82 3.10 0.93 3.32
N MET A 83 2.47 0.75 2.17
CA MET A 83 2.93 1.33 0.91
C MET A 83 1.78 1.36 -0.09
N GLU A 84 1.74 2.41 -0.89
CA GLU A 84 0.77 2.60 -1.97
C GLU A 84 1.51 2.62 -3.30
N PHE A 85 1.12 1.74 -4.21
CA PHE A 85 1.76 1.56 -5.51
C PHE A 85 0.73 1.27 -6.59
N ARG A 86 1.13 1.48 -7.84
CA ARG A 86 0.32 1.22 -9.02
C ARG A 86 0.42 -0.25 -9.43
N VAL A 87 -0.71 -0.81 -9.83
CA VAL A 87 -0.80 -2.12 -10.49
C VAL A 87 -1.52 -1.96 -11.82
N LEU A 88 -1.16 -2.79 -12.78
CA LEU A 88 -1.83 -2.87 -14.08
C LEU A 88 -2.91 -3.94 -14.03
N SER A 89 -4.16 -3.53 -14.25
CA SER A 89 -5.27 -4.46 -14.46
C SER A 89 -5.05 -5.33 -15.71
N GLU A 90 -5.86 -6.37 -15.89
CA GLU A 90 -5.84 -7.19 -17.11
C GLU A 90 -6.06 -6.35 -18.38
N ALA A 91 -6.91 -5.33 -18.29
CA ALA A 91 -7.19 -4.38 -19.37
C ALA A 91 -6.14 -3.26 -19.51
N GLY A 92 -5.04 -3.29 -18.74
CA GLY A 92 -3.96 -2.30 -18.81
C GLY A 92 -4.22 -0.99 -18.06
N HIS A 93 -5.41 -0.81 -17.45
CA HIS A 93 -5.68 0.35 -16.60
C HIS A 93 -4.86 0.32 -15.32
N VAL A 94 -4.41 1.49 -14.88
CA VAL A 94 -3.70 1.69 -13.61
C VAL A 94 -4.70 1.68 -12.46
N ARG A 95 -4.42 0.88 -11.43
CA ARG A 95 -5.11 0.91 -10.13
C ARG A 95 -4.10 1.25 -9.04
N TRP A 96 -4.49 2.09 -8.09
CA TRP A 96 -3.67 2.40 -6.92
C TRP A 96 -4.02 1.47 -5.78
N ILE A 97 -3.02 0.76 -5.24
CA ILE A 97 -3.20 -0.26 -4.21
C ILE A 97 -2.42 0.13 -2.96
N LEU A 98 -3.13 0.25 -1.83
CA LEU A 98 -2.54 0.27 -0.51
C LEU A 98 -2.30 -1.16 -0.03
N ASN A 99 -1.04 -1.51 0.20
CA ASN A 99 -0.67 -2.68 0.98
C ASN A 99 -0.48 -2.28 2.44
N ARG A 100 -1.24 -2.88 3.36
CA ARG A 100 -1.11 -2.70 4.81
C ARG A 100 -0.97 -4.04 5.52
N GLY A 101 0.04 -4.17 6.37
CA GLY A 101 0.28 -5.40 7.12
C GLY A 101 1.37 -5.25 8.17
N ARG A 102 1.84 -6.39 8.68
CA ARG A 102 2.93 -6.44 9.66
C ARG A 102 3.74 -7.72 9.49
N LEU A 103 5.06 -7.59 9.62
CA LEU A 103 6.01 -8.69 9.78
C LEU A 103 6.46 -8.73 11.25
N ALA A 104 6.37 -9.89 11.88
CA ALA A 104 6.80 -10.14 13.25
C ALA A 104 7.36 -11.56 13.39
N PRO A 105 8.29 -11.81 14.34
CA PRO A 105 8.77 -13.15 14.60
C PRO A 105 7.61 -14.07 15.05
N ASP A 106 7.61 -15.31 14.57
CA ASP A 106 6.74 -16.37 15.06
C ASP A 106 7.30 -17.04 16.33
N SER A 107 6.66 -18.12 16.79
CA SER A 107 7.07 -18.85 17.99
C SER A 107 8.46 -19.50 17.92
N VAL A 108 9.02 -19.67 16.71
CA VAL A 108 10.37 -20.21 16.50
C VAL A 108 11.37 -19.11 16.12
N GLY A 109 10.96 -17.84 16.16
CA GLY A 109 11.79 -16.68 15.86
C GLY A 109 11.90 -16.34 14.37
N ALA A 110 11.20 -17.06 13.49
CA ALA A 110 11.20 -16.79 12.06
C ALA A 110 10.26 -15.62 11.74
N LEU A 111 10.72 -14.70 10.89
CA LEU A 111 9.90 -13.54 10.52
C LEU A 111 8.76 -13.99 9.60
N ARG A 112 7.52 -13.85 10.07
CA ARG A 112 6.30 -14.06 9.28
C ARG A 112 5.54 -12.76 9.14
N GLY A 113 4.75 -12.63 8.09
CA GLY A 113 3.93 -11.44 7.91
C GLY A 113 2.60 -11.71 7.30
N ARG A 114 1.65 -10.84 7.60
CA ARG A 114 0.31 -10.87 7.01
C ARG A 114 -0.24 -9.48 6.82
N GLY A 115 -1.09 -9.31 5.83
CA GLY A 115 -1.69 -8.02 5.52
C GLY A 115 -2.78 -8.13 4.46
N ALA A 116 -3.21 -6.95 4.02
CA ALA A 116 -4.27 -6.77 3.05
C ALA A 116 -3.86 -5.77 1.97
N TYR A 117 -4.42 -5.97 0.79
CA TYR A 117 -4.43 -5.01 -0.31
C TYR A 117 -5.79 -4.33 -0.35
N ILE A 118 -5.78 -3.02 -0.49
CA ILE A 118 -6.96 -2.16 -0.57
C ILE A 118 -6.80 -1.32 -1.83
N ASP A 119 -7.81 -1.32 -2.69
CA ASP A 119 -7.90 -0.42 -3.81
C ASP A 119 -8.25 0.98 -3.31
N VAL A 120 -7.36 1.92 -3.62
CA VAL A 120 -7.48 3.34 -3.27
C VAL A 120 -7.50 4.21 -4.53
N THR A 121 -7.80 3.64 -5.70
CA THR A 121 -7.82 4.34 -6.99
C THR A 121 -8.69 5.59 -6.97
N ASP A 122 -9.83 5.55 -6.27
CA ASP A 122 -10.74 6.69 -6.14
C ASP A 122 -10.09 7.90 -5.45
N LEU A 123 -9.12 7.67 -4.55
CA LEU A 123 -8.35 8.75 -3.92
C LEU A 123 -7.44 9.48 -4.91
N TYR A 124 -7.16 8.87 -6.07
CA TYR A 124 -6.27 9.36 -7.12
C TYR A 124 -7.01 9.74 -8.41
N ALA A 125 -8.31 9.47 -8.52
CA ALA A 125 -9.11 9.75 -9.72
C ALA A 125 -9.20 11.26 -10.04
N GLY A 126 -9.05 12.13 -9.04
CA GLY A 126 -8.95 13.59 -9.22
C GLY A 126 -7.56 14.11 -9.63
N ALA A 127 -6.53 13.25 -9.59
CA ALA A 127 -5.15 13.55 -9.99
C ALA A 127 -4.79 12.93 -11.36
N SER A 128 -5.80 12.66 -12.19
CA SER A 128 -5.60 12.38 -13.60
C SER A 128 -5.16 13.68 -14.29
N PRO A 129 -4.24 13.68 -15.27
CA PRO A 129 -3.51 14.86 -15.76
C PRO A 129 -4.35 15.81 -16.64
N ALA A 130 -5.54 16.21 -16.20
CA ALA A 130 -6.40 17.17 -16.87
C ALA A 130 -7.14 18.05 -15.85
N ALA A 131 -6.44 19.06 -15.29
CA ALA A 131 -7.09 20.26 -14.75
C ALA A 131 -6.06 21.39 -14.51
N ASN A 132 -5.70 22.12 -15.57
CA ASN A 132 -5.03 23.42 -15.43
C ASN A 132 -6.06 24.48 -15.00
N GLY A 133 -5.83 25.14 -13.87
CA GLY A 133 -6.63 26.33 -13.49
C GLY A 133 -6.37 26.98 -12.13
N ASP A 134 -5.86 26.26 -11.12
CA ASP A 134 -5.80 26.80 -9.72
C ASP A 134 -4.50 26.46 -8.96
N ASP A 135 -3.43 26.21 -9.72
CA ASP A 135 -2.26 25.44 -9.28
C ASP A 135 -1.31 26.19 -8.32
N ALA A 136 -1.34 27.52 -8.28
CA ALA A 136 -0.44 28.29 -7.42
C ALA A 136 -0.96 28.44 -5.97
N ALA A 137 -2.28 28.54 -5.78
CA ALA A 137 -2.90 28.74 -4.46
C ALA A 137 -3.00 27.42 -3.69
N GLN A 138 -3.39 26.34 -4.38
CA GLN A 138 -3.33 24.99 -3.82
C GLN A 138 -1.89 24.56 -3.51
N GLY A 139 -0.87 25.04 -4.24
CA GLY A 139 0.56 24.78 -3.98
C GLY A 139 0.96 25.23 -2.59
N LYS A 140 0.70 26.50 -2.30
CA LYS A 140 0.99 27.12 -1.01
C LYS A 140 0.24 26.45 0.15
N HIS A 141 -0.99 25.99 -0.06
CA HIS A 141 -1.73 25.26 0.97
C HIS A 141 -1.16 23.87 1.25
N LEU A 142 -0.69 23.15 0.21
CA LEU A 142 -0.05 21.83 0.36
C LEU A 142 1.34 21.93 0.99
N GLU A 143 2.12 22.95 0.65
CA GLU A 143 3.39 23.25 1.31
C GLU A 143 3.18 23.56 2.81
N ALA A 144 2.19 24.40 3.13
CA ALA A 144 1.83 24.70 4.52
C ALA A 144 1.35 23.44 5.29
N ALA A 145 0.59 22.56 4.63
CA ALA A 145 0.19 21.29 5.20
C ALA A 145 1.39 20.35 5.44
N ALA A 146 2.36 20.33 4.52
CA ALA A 146 3.60 19.55 4.67
C ALA A 146 4.38 20.01 5.90
N ASP A 147 4.59 21.32 6.05
CA ASP A 147 5.28 21.89 7.20
C ASP A 147 4.61 21.54 8.53
N GLN A 148 3.28 21.61 8.58
CA GLN A 148 2.52 21.22 9.77
C GLN A 148 2.64 19.72 10.04
N CYS A 149 2.55 18.90 9.00
CA CYS A 149 2.66 17.45 9.13
C CYS A 149 4.07 17.00 9.56
N ILE A 150 5.14 17.70 9.13
CA ILE A 150 6.51 17.43 9.56
C ILE A 150 6.65 17.66 11.07
N ARG A 151 6.06 18.75 11.59
CA ARG A 151 6.06 19.06 13.03
C ARG A 151 5.29 18.01 13.83
N VAL A 152 4.10 17.62 13.34
CA VAL A 152 3.30 16.56 13.96
C VAL A 152 4.06 15.24 13.96
N HIS A 153 4.65 14.85 12.83
CA HIS A 153 5.43 13.63 12.70
C HIS A 153 6.59 13.60 13.70
N SER A 154 7.38 14.68 13.77
CA SER A 154 8.50 14.81 14.71
C SER A 154 8.06 14.73 16.18
N ALA A 155 6.89 15.29 16.51
CA ALA A 155 6.33 15.20 17.86
C ALA A 155 5.87 13.78 18.20
N LEU A 156 5.27 13.07 17.24
CA LEU A 156 4.82 11.69 17.39
C LEU A 156 5.98 10.69 17.43
N GLU A 157 7.08 10.98 16.75
CA GLU A 157 8.34 10.23 16.90
C GLU A 157 8.82 10.25 18.36
N ARG A 158 8.89 11.44 18.97
CA ARG A 158 9.28 11.60 20.39
C ARG A 158 8.30 10.98 21.36
N TYR A 159 7.00 11.00 21.05
CA TYR A 159 5.97 10.36 21.87
C TYR A 159 6.09 8.82 21.88
N GLY A 160 6.71 8.21 20.86
CA GLY A 160 7.03 6.79 20.84
C GLY A 160 5.88 5.85 20.50
N ASN A 161 4.76 6.36 19.97
CA ASN A 161 3.64 5.50 19.54
C ASN A 161 3.77 5.08 18.07
N ALA A 162 4.06 3.80 17.85
CA ALA A 162 4.28 3.25 16.51
C ALA A 162 3.09 3.40 15.54
N ASN A 163 1.85 3.41 16.03
CA ASN A 163 0.67 3.58 15.18
C ASN A 163 0.49 5.03 14.74
N LEU A 164 0.70 5.99 15.64
CA LEU A 164 0.64 7.42 15.32
C LEU A 164 1.81 7.84 14.43
N GLN A 165 3.00 7.28 14.64
CA GLN A 165 4.14 7.44 13.74
C GLN A 165 3.80 6.94 12.34
N LEU A 166 3.19 5.76 12.21
CA LEU A 166 2.77 5.24 10.91
C LEU A 166 1.78 6.18 10.22
N ILE A 167 0.73 6.64 10.92
CA ILE A 167 -0.30 7.53 10.35
C ILE A 167 0.32 8.84 9.87
N SER A 168 1.20 9.46 10.68
CA SER A 168 1.87 10.71 10.30
C SER A 168 2.86 10.53 9.15
N SER A 169 3.60 9.41 9.09
CA SER A 169 4.43 9.07 7.94
C SER A 169 3.61 8.90 6.66
N MET A 170 2.43 8.28 6.74
CA MET A 170 1.54 8.13 5.58
C MET A 170 1.03 9.49 5.10
N LEU A 171 0.63 10.38 6.02
CA LEU A 171 0.19 11.72 5.66
C LEU A 171 1.30 12.54 5.01
N LEU A 172 2.53 12.48 5.54
CA LEU A 172 3.70 13.12 4.93
C LEU A 172 3.97 12.61 3.50
N LEU A 173 3.90 11.29 3.30
CA LEU A 173 4.09 10.70 1.98
C LEU A 173 3.00 11.14 0.99
N GLY A 174 1.74 11.19 1.43
CA GLY A 174 0.62 11.68 0.62
C GLY A 174 0.79 13.14 0.21
N ILE A 175 1.17 14.01 1.15
CA ILE A 175 1.41 15.43 0.87
C ILE A 175 2.60 15.61 -0.09
N GLY A 176 3.72 14.91 0.14
CA GLY A 176 4.89 14.98 -0.74
C GLY A 176 4.59 14.55 -2.17
N ARG A 177 3.74 13.53 -2.37
CA ARG A 177 3.28 13.10 -3.70
C ARG A 177 2.39 14.12 -4.38
N ALA A 178 1.46 14.73 -3.64
CA ALA A 178 0.61 15.80 -4.17
C ALA A 178 1.43 17.04 -4.57
N LEU A 179 2.57 17.28 -3.93
CA LEU A 179 3.52 18.31 -4.34
C LEU A 179 4.32 17.90 -5.59
N ALA A 180 4.80 16.65 -5.66
CA ALA A 180 5.57 16.15 -6.81
C ALA A 180 4.77 15.99 -8.10
N GLY A 181 3.45 15.78 -8.00
CA GLY A 181 2.54 15.73 -9.17
C GLY A 181 2.26 17.08 -9.83
N ARG A 182 2.94 18.16 -9.40
CA ARG A 182 2.72 19.55 -9.83
C ARG A 182 3.95 20.22 -10.43
N ASP A 183 5.04 19.48 -10.62
CA ASP A 183 6.20 20.06 -11.32
C ASP A 183 5.81 20.36 -12.78
N PRO A 184 6.15 21.56 -13.30
CA PRO A 184 5.66 22.10 -14.58
C PRO A 184 6.14 21.36 -15.84
#